data_AF-A0A4Q7ZQJ9-F1
#
_entry.id   AF-A0A4Q7ZQJ9-F1
#
_cell.length_a   1.000
_cell.length_b   1.000
_cell.length_c   1.000
_cell.angle_alpha   90.00
_cell.angle_beta   90.00
_cell.angle_gamma   90.00
#
_symmetry.space_group_name_H-M   'P 1'
#
loop_
_entity.id
_entity.type
_entity.pdbx_description
1 polymer ?
#
loop_
_entity_poly.entity_id
_entity_poly.type
_entity_poly.pdbx_seq_one_letter_code
_entity_poly.pdbx_strand_id
1 'polypeptide(L)'
;MTVLTELGSLRARMPELRASVLATVDGLVVAHDARGIEPDALAALAAAHLALARRFAQAVDHGALRECVVECDGGYLTSYAAGPQALLTLVTSGDANLARVHLEARRCVRRLVRLLDREPPALTGQQVPAPVPRIPAQAGPNDRPPAWPDHHAPTGTADRSPAGPDHRAANAEPAGPESVEPAAAPAPLARRTPMAALRGIRGRGAR
;
A
#
# COMPACT_ATOMS: atom_id res chain seq x y z
N MET A 1 19.43 -13.83 21.86
CA MET A 1 18.29 -14.24 21.00
C MET A 1 18.49 -13.59 19.65
N THR A 2 18.53 -14.35 18.56
CA THR A 2 18.78 -13.81 17.21
C THR A 2 17.46 -13.50 16.50
N VAL A 3 17.53 -12.73 15.41
CA VAL A 3 16.36 -12.40 14.57
C VAL A 3 15.67 -13.66 14.04
N LEU A 4 16.44 -14.62 13.50
CA LEU A 4 15.89 -15.88 12.97
C LEU A 4 15.19 -16.72 14.05
N THR A 5 15.73 -16.77 15.28
CA THR A 5 15.06 -17.46 16.40
C THR A 5 13.72 -16.82 16.74
N GLU A 6 13.62 -15.48 16.70
CA GLU A 6 12.35 -14.78 16.95
C GLU A 6 11.31 -15.07 15.87
N LEU A 7 11.70 -15.08 14.58
CA LEU A 7 10.80 -15.44 13.48
C LEU A 7 10.33 -16.90 13.58
N GLY A 8 11.24 -17.84 13.89
CA GLY A 8 10.86 -19.23 14.12
C GLY A 8 9.91 -19.41 15.31
N SER A 9 10.15 -18.66 16.39
CA SER A 9 9.24 -18.64 17.55
C SER A 9 7.88 -18.02 17.23
N LEU A 10 7.84 -17.03 16.33
CA LEU A 10 6.60 -16.43 15.84
C LEU A 10 5.75 -17.47 15.08
N ARG A 11 6.36 -18.26 14.20
CA ARG A 11 5.67 -19.37 13.52
C ARG A 11 5.12 -20.40 14.49
N ALA A 12 5.87 -20.75 15.55
CA ALA A 12 5.40 -21.69 16.56
C ALA A 12 4.14 -21.21 17.31
N ARG A 13 3.92 -19.89 17.42
CA ARG A 13 2.73 -19.30 18.06
C ARG A 13 1.54 -19.12 17.11
N MET A 14 1.77 -19.21 15.80
CA MET A 14 0.76 -18.98 14.75
C MET A 14 0.85 -20.08 13.68
N PRO A 15 0.18 -21.23 13.89
CA PRO A 15 0.13 -22.32 12.92
C PRO A 15 -0.35 -21.93 11.51
N GLU A 16 -1.17 -20.88 11.40
CA GLU A 16 -1.68 -20.28 10.17
C GLU A 16 -0.63 -19.48 9.38
N LEU A 17 0.55 -19.21 9.97
CA LEU A 17 1.62 -18.43 9.35
C LEU A 17 2.38 -19.26 8.32
N ARG A 18 2.26 -18.87 7.05
CA ARG A 18 2.94 -19.50 5.91
C ARG A 18 4.32 -18.92 5.64
N ALA A 19 4.45 -17.60 5.80
CA ALA A 19 5.73 -16.92 5.67
C ALA A 19 5.82 -15.70 6.58
N SER A 20 7.04 -15.43 7.05
CA SER A 20 7.41 -14.15 7.66
C SER A 20 8.70 -13.63 7.04
N VAL A 21 8.74 -12.34 6.73
CA VAL A 21 9.90 -11.66 6.15
C VAL A 21 10.12 -10.37 6.91
N LEU A 22 11.30 -10.24 7.52
CA LEU A 22 11.83 -8.98 8.01
C LEU A 22 12.69 -8.37 6.93
N ALA A 23 12.36 -7.15 6.51
CA ALA A 23 13.04 -6.45 5.44
C ALA A 23 13.35 -5.00 5.83
N THR A 24 14.26 -4.37 5.10
CA THR A 24 14.50 -2.93 5.18
C THR A 24 13.34 -2.16 4.53
N VAL A 25 13.27 -0.85 4.78
CA VAL A 25 12.30 0.04 4.10
C VAL A 25 12.53 0.16 2.60
N ASP A 26 13.70 -0.26 2.10
CA ASP A 26 14.05 -0.33 0.68
C ASP A 26 13.70 -1.68 0.04
N GLY A 27 13.18 -2.63 0.82
CA GLY A 27 12.77 -3.94 0.32
C GLY A 27 13.87 -4.99 0.28
N LEU A 28 14.97 -4.80 1.01
CA LEU A 28 16.04 -5.80 1.14
C LEU A 28 15.76 -6.75 2.31
N VAL A 29 15.86 -8.05 2.09
CA VAL A 29 15.62 -9.06 3.13
C VAL A 29 16.70 -8.99 4.20
N VAL A 30 16.29 -8.85 5.46
CA VAL A 30 17.17 -8.95 6.64
C VAL A 30 17.15 -10.38 7.18
N ALA A 31 15.96 -10.98 7.27
CA ALA A 31 15.76 -12.35 7.69
C ALA A 31 14.38 -12.84 7.26
N HIS A 32 14.22 -14.12 7.02
CA HIS A 32 12.92 -14.69 6.69
C HIS A 32 12.73 -16.09 7.26
N ASP A 33 11.47 -16.43 7.47
CA ASP A 33 10.98 -17.80 7.60
C ASP A 33 9.84 -17.95 6.60
N ALA A 34 10.19 -18.22 5.35
CA ALA A 34 9.28 -18.35 4.22
C ALA A 34 9.46 -19.71 3.56
N ARG A 35 8.35 -20.40 3.28
CA ARG A 35 8.36 -21.69 2.56
C ARG A 35 7.49 -21.60 1.32
N GLY A 36 8.08 -21.81 0.15
CA GLY A 36 7.36 -21.74 -1.14
C GLY A 36 6.95 -20.32 -1.55
N ILE A 37 7.52 -19.28 -0.93
CA ILE A 37 7.33 -17.88 -1.28
C ILE A 37 8.71 -17.25 -1.43
N GLU A 38 8.92 -16.51 -2.52
CA GLU A 38 10.17 -15.81 -2.80
C GLU A 38 10.32 -14.60 -1.87
N PRO A 39 11.26 -14.62 -0.91
CA PRO A 39 11.35 -13.61 0.14
C PRO A 39 11.76 -12.23 -0.40
N ASP A 40 12.64 -12.18 -1.42
CA ASP A 40 13.12 -10.92 -2.01
C ASP A 40 11.99 -10.18 -2.73
N ALA A 41 11.20 -10.91 -3.52
CA ALA A 41 10.04 -10.35 -4.20
C ALA A 41 8.99 -9.85 -3.18
N LEU A 42 8.72 -10.63 -2.13
CA LEU A 42 7.78 -10.23 -1.08
C LEU A 42 8.26 -8.99 -0.31
N ALA A 43 9.55 -8.91 0.00
CA ALA A 43 10.16 -7.76 0.68
C ALA A 43 10.04 -6.48 -0.15
N ALA A 44 10.39 -6.54 -1.44
CA ALA A 44 10.28 -5.40 -2.35
C ALA A 44 8.84 -4.89 -2.48
N LEU A 45 7.88 -5.80 -2.70
CA LEU A 45 6.47 -5.45 -2.82
C LEU A 45 5.89 -4.90 -1.51
N ALA A 46 6.25 -5.50 -0.37
CA ALA A 46 5.80 -5.03 0.94
C ALA A 46 6.36 -3.64 1.29
N ALA A 47 7.64 -3.39 0.99
CA ALA A 47 8.26 -2.07 1.15
C ALA A 47 7.55 -1.00 0.32
N ALA A 48 7.30 -1.29 -0.95
CA ALA A 48 6.55 -0.40 -1.85
C ALA A 48 5.12 -0.14 -1.35
N HIS A 49 4.40 -1.19 -0.94
CA HIS A 49 3.04 -1.05 -0.41
C HIS A 49 3.02 -0.21 0.89
N LEU A 50 3.93 -0.47 1.83
CA LEU A 50 4.01 0.29 3.08
C LEU A 50 4.37 1.77 2.83
N ALA A 51 5.20 2.05 1.82
CA ALA A 51 5.50 3.42 1.39
C ALA A 51 4.25 4.13 0.84
N LEU A 52 3.47 3.46 -0.01
CA LEU A 52 2.20 3.99 -0.52
C LEU A 52 1.20 4.25 0.61
N ALA A 53 1.01 3.29 1.51
CA ALA A 53 0.10 3.44 2.63
C ALA A 53 0.50 4.56 3.60
N ARG A 54 1.82 4.79 3.79
CA ARG A 54 2.32 5.96 4.56
C ARG A 54 1.91 7.26 3.90
N ARG A 55 2.05 7.36 2.58
CA ARG A 55 1.63 8.54 1.81
C ARG A 55 0.12 8.76 1.89
N PHE A 56 -0.67 7.69 1.88
CA PHE A 56 -2.12 7.81 2.09
C PHE A 56 -2.45 8.37 3.47
N ALA A 57 -1.85 7.83 4.53
CA ALA A 57 -2.06 8.35 5.89
C ALA A 57 -1.66 9.83 6.02
N GLN A 58 -0.57 10.25 5.36
CA GLN A 58 -0.14 11.64 5.30
C GLN A 58 -1.10 12.54 4.52
N ALA A 59 -1.61 12.07 3.37
CA ALA A 59 -2.51 12.84 2.53
C ALA A 59 -3.83 13.22 3.22
N VAL A 60 -4.23 12.46 4.23
CA VAL A 60 -5.44 12.71 5.04
C VAL A 60 -5.14 13.17 6.48
N ASP A 61 -3.88 13.53 6.77
CA ASP A 61 -3.40 13.95 8.10
C ASP A 61 -3.81 13.00 9.24
N HIS A 62 -3.73 11.69 9.00
CA HIS A 62 -4.18 10.66 9.93
C HIS A 62 -3.05 10.04 10.77
N GLY A 63 -1.94 10.77 10.88
CA GLY A 63 -0.76 10.39 11.66
C GLY A 63 0.08 9.27 11.03
N ALA A 64 0.85 8.58 11.88
CA ALA A 64 1.81 7.58 11.44
C ALA A 64 1.16 6.23 11.14
N LEU A 65 1.43 5.68 9.95
CA LEU A 65 1.04 4.32 9.58
C LEU A 65 1.63 3.30 10.57
N ARG A 66 0.77 2.43 11.09
CA ARG A 66 1.18 1.35 12.02
C ARG A 66 1.35 0.02 11.30
N GLU A 67 0.37 -0.32 10.48
CA GLU A 67 0.28 -1.61 9.79
C GLU A 67 -0.63 -1.51 8.57
N CYS A 68 -0.47 -2.44 7.64
CA CYS A 68 -1.35 -2.65 6.49
C CYS A 68 -1.82 -4.10 6.45
N VAL A 69 -3.04 -4.30 5.97
CA VAL A 69 -3.63 -5.62 5.74
C VAL A 69 -4.11 -5.67 4.29
N VAL A 70 -3.73 -6.73 3.58
CA VAL A 70 -4.28 -7.07 2.26
C VAL A 70 -4.99 -8.41 2.41
N GLU A 71 -6.28 -8.40 2.12
CA GLU A 71 -7.09 -9.62 2.04
C GLU A 71 -7.07 -10.13 0.60
N CYS A 72 -6.80 -11.42 0.45
CA CYS A 72 -6.77 -12.14 -0.82
C CYS A 72 -7.58 -13.42 -0.67
N ASP A 73 -8.02 -14.00 -1.79
CA ASP A 73 -8.78 -15.26 -1.79
C ASP A 73 -8.06 -16.40 -1.04
N GLY A 74 -6.71 -16.39 -1.04
CA GLY A 74 -5.88 -17.39 -0.39
C GLY A 74 -5.55 -17.11 1.08
N GLY A 75 -5.93 -15.95 1.62
CA GLY A 75 -5.62 -15.51 2.98
C GLY A 75 -5.16 -14.05 3.05
N TYR A 76 -4.28 -13.75 4.00
CA TYR A 76 -3.94 -12.36 4.33
C TYR A 76 -2.45 -12.09 4.21
N LEU A 77 -2.11 -10.90 3.70
CA LEU A 77 -0.79 -10.30 3.84
C LEU A 77 -0.89 -9.17 4.87
N THR A 78 -0.11 -9.24 5.94
CA THR A 78 -0.04 -8.16 6.94
C THR A 78 1.38 -7.62 7.04
N SER A 79 1.53 -6.30 6.94
CA SER A 79 2.84 -5.62 7.00
C SER A 79 2.85 -4.61 8.12
N TYR A 80 3.91 -4.62 8.93
CA TYR A 80 4.04 -3.81 10.15
C TYR A 80 5.34 -3.01 10.07
N ALA A 81 5.28 -1.71 10.38
CA ALA A 81 6.49 -0.93 10.53
C ALA A 81 7.30 -1.43 11.74
N ALA A 82 8.58 -1.77 11.53
CA ALA A 82 9.49 -2.25 12.55
C ALA A 82 10.60 -1.23 12.79
N GLY A 83 10.23 -0.12 13.44
CA GLY A 83 11.12 1.04 13.59
C GLY A 83 11.26 1.83 12.28
N PRO A 84 12.26 2.73 12.20
CA PRO A 84 12.42 3.62 11.05
C PRO A 84 13.03 2.95 9.81
N GLN A 85 13.77 1.85 9.98
CA GLN A 85 14.61 1.25 8.93
C GLN A 85 14.12 -0.12 8.47
N ALA A 86 13.08 -0.69 9.08
CA ALA A 86 12.63 -2.04 8.77
C ALA A 86 11.10 -2.21 8.81
N LEU A 87 10.65 -3.31 8.25
CA LEU A 87 9.26 -3.76 8.25
C LEU A 87 9.19 -5.28 8.38
N LEU A 88 8.14 -5.76 9.05
CA LEU A 88 7.81 -7.19 9.14
C LEU A 88 6.58 -7.46 8.29
N THR A 89 6.68 -8.41 7.37
CA THR A 89 5.56 -8.88 6.56
C THR A 89 5.25 -10.33 6.86
N LEU A 90 3.97 -10.64 7.04
CA LEU A 90 3.44 -11.96 7.34
C LEU A 90 2.44 -12.38 6.28
N VAL A 91 2.49 -13.64 5.88
CA VAL A 91 1.51 -14.29 5.00
C VAL A 91 0.80 -15.37 5.79
N THR A 92 -0.52 -15.29 5.89
CA THR A 92 -1.35 -16.26 6.62
C THR A 92 -2.43 -16.84 5.73
N SER A 93 -2.95 -18.01 6.09
CA SER A 93 -4.14 -18.60 5.45
C SER A 93 -5.42 -17.81 5.75
N GLY A 94 -6.50 -18.06 5.01
CA GLY A 94 -7.78 -17.35 5.15
C GLY A 94 -8.57 -17.67 6.43
N ASP A 95 -8.25 -18.78 7.09
CA ASP A 95 -8.80 -19.17 8.40
C ASP A 95 -8.03 -18.54 9.59
N ALA A 96 -7.04 -17.69 9.30
CA ALA A 96 -6.26 -17.01 10.33
C ALA A 96 -7.12 -16.13 11.23
N ASN A 97 -6.90 -16.24 12.54
CA ASN A 97 -7.47 -15.29 13.50
C ASN A 97 -6.65 -13.99 13.45
N LEU A 98 -7.12 -13.01 12.67
CA LEU A 98 -6.39 -11.75 12.47
C LEU A 98 -6.07 -11.02 13.79
N ALA A 99 -6.97 -11.06 14.77
CA ALA A 99 -6.73 -10.43 16.07
C ALA A 99 -5.53 -11.07 16.78
N ARG A 100 -5.40 -12.40 16.71
CA ARG A 100 -4.22 -13.12 17.21
C ARG A 100 -2.96 -12.78 16.40
N VAL A 101 -3.07 -12.74 15.07
CA VAL A 101 -1.96 -12.38 14.17
C VAL A 101 -1.42 -11.00 14.55
N HIS A 102 -2.26 -9.97 14.66
CA HIS A 102 -1.84 -8.64 15.07
C HIS A 102 -1.19 -8.62 16.46
N LEU A 103 -1.77 -9.34 17.43
CA LEU A 103 -1.23 -9.40 18.79
C LEU A 103 0.19 -9.98 18.83
N GLU A 104 0.40 -11.10 18.14
CA GLU A 104 1.70 -11.77 18.10
C GLU A 104 2.71 -11.07 17.19
N ALA A 105 2.27 -10.51 16.05
CA ALA A 105 3.10 -9.71 15.17
C ALA A 105 3.63 -8.45 15.87
N ARG A 106 2.76 -7.68 16.54
CA ARG A 106 3.17 -6.48 17.27
C ARG A 106 4.12 -6.81 18.42
N ARG A 107 3.96 -7.96 19.09
CA ARG A 107 4.92 -8.47 20.09
C ARG A 107 6.27 -8.79 19.45
N CYS A 108 6.26 -9.49 18.32
CA CYS A 108 7.46 -9.81 17.54
C CYS A 108 8.19 -8.54 17.10
N VAL A 109 7.50 -7.58 16.48
CA VAL A 109 8.05 -6.30 16.04
C VAL A 109 8.78 -5.57 17.17
N ARG A 110 8.17 -5.48 18.37
CA ARG A 110 8.84 -4.86 19.53
C ARG A 110 10.13 -5.56 19.93
N ARG A 111 10.21 -6.88 19.76
CA ARG A 111 11.43 -7.66 20.03
C ARG A 111 12.45 -7.47 18.92
N LEU A 112 12.03 -7.50 17.65
CA LEU A 112 12.88 -7.29 16.49
C LEU A 112 13.54 -5.91 16.51
N VAL A 113 12.80 -4.83 16.81
CA VAL A 113 13.38 -3.48 16.92
C VAL A 113 14.53 -3.46 17.92
N ARG A 114 14.36 -4.07 19.12
CA ARG A 114 15.42 -4.15 20.14
C ARG A 114 16.64 -4.99 19.72
N LEU A 115 16.47 -5.90 18.76
CA LEU A 115 17.56 -6.70 18.20
C LEU A 115 18.29 -5.93 17.11
N LEU A 116 17.57 -5.23 16.23
CA LEU A 116 18.12 -4.38 15.17
C LEU A 116 18.84 -3.15 15.73
N ASP A 117 18.41 -2.61 16.87
CA ASP A 117 19.11 -1.51 17.55
C ASP A 117 20.47 -1.95 18.12
N ARG A 118 20.67 -3.26 18.36
CA ARG A 118 21.93 -3.82 18.86
C ARG A 118 22.88 -4.26 17.74
N GLU A 119 22.32 -4.64 16.61
CA GLU A 119 23.02 -5.14 15.44
C GLU A 119 22.55 -4.29 14.25
N PRO A 120 23.25 -3.19 13.90
CA PRO A 120 22.88 -2.41 12.72
C PRO A 120 22.77 -3.40 11.55
N PRO A 121 21.71 -3.35 10.72
CA PRO A 121 21.47 -4.35 9.70
C PRO A 121 22.74 -4.50 8.89
N ALA A 122 23.40 -5.65 9.05
CA ALA A 122 24.62 -5.96 8.34
C ALA A 122 24.22 -5.94 6.86
N LEU A 123 24.67 -4.90 6.14
CA LEU A 123 24.52 -4.74 4.70
C LEU A 123 25.30 -5.88 4.04
N THR A 124 24.73 -7.07 4.08
CA THR A 124 25.34 -8.29 3.60
C THR A 124 25.08 -8.32 2.10
N GLY A 125 26.00 -7.72 1.35
CA GLY A 125 25.97 -7.66 -0.09
C GLY A 125 25.34 -6.38 -0.61
N GLN A 126 26.20 -5.43 -0.97
CA GLN A 126 25.85 -4.35 -1.89
C GLN A 126 25.56 -4.96 -3.27
N GLN A 127 24.39 -5.57 -3.46
CA GLN A 127 23.82 -5.69 -4.79
C GLN A 127 23.37 -4.30 -5.19
N VAL A 128 24.27 -3.61 -5.91
CA VAL A 128 23.87 -2.50 -6.77
C VAL A 128 22.71 -3.01 -7.64
N PRO A 129 21.52 -2.38 -7.60
CA PRO A 129 20.48 -2.68 -8.56
C PRO A 129 21.12 -2.63 -9.94
N ALA A 130 20.92 -3.66 -10.76
CA ALA A 130 21.34 -3.62 -12.15
C ALA A 130 20.87 -2.28 -12.74
N PRO A 131 21.72 -1.54 -13.48
CA PRO A 131 21.33 -0.24 -14.01
C PRO A 131 20.01 -0.40 -14.74
N VAL A 132 18.97 0.30 -14.25
CA VAL A 132 17.65 0.30 -14.88
C VAL A 132 17.90 0.62 -16.37
N PRO A 133 17.51 -0.25 -17.31
CA PRO A 133 17.68 0.05 -18.72
C PRO A 133 17.03 1.41 -18.97
N ARG A 134 17.80 2.41 -19.42
CA ARG A 134 17.20 3.66 -19.90
C ARG A 134 16.33 3.27 -21.06
N ILE A 135 15.02 3.37 -20.88
CA ILE A 135 14.07 3.37 -21.98
C ILE A 135 14.53 4.54 -22.87
N PRO A 136 14.94 4.31 -24.12
CA PRO A 136 15.21 5.40 -25.04
C PRO A 136 13.96 6.27 -25.08
N ALA A 137 14.12 7.58 -24.89
CA ALA A 137 13.02 8.51 -25.07
C ALA A 137 12.48 8.31 -26.48
N GLN A 138 11.31 7.68 -26.60
CA GLN A 138 10.61 7.62 -27.87
C GLN A 138 10.13 9.05 -28.12
N ALA A 139 10.59 9.65 -29.21
CA ALA A 139 9.99 10.87 -29.74
C ALA A 139 8.49 10.61 -29.85
N GLY A 140 7.70 11.45 -29.19
CA GLY A 140 6.26 11.32 -29.21
C GLY A 140 5.75 11.51 -30.65
N PRO A 141 4.53 11.06 -30.98
CA PRO A 141 3.92 11.30 -32.30
C PRO A 141 3.84 12.79 -32.71
N ASN A 142 4.10 13.70 -31.77
CA ASN A 142 3.96 15.14 -31.92
C ASN A 142 5.29 15.91 -32.11
N ASP A 143 6.44 15.22 -32.18
CA ASP A 143 7.76 15.88 -32.34
C ASP A 143 8.10 16.21 -33.82
N ARG A 144 7.21 15.87 -34.76
CA ARG A 144 7.30 16.37 -36.14
C ARG A 144 6.55 17.70 -36.24
N PRO A 145 7.18 18.77 -36.73
CA PRO A 145 6.42 19.97 -37.06
C PRO A 145 5.35 19.58 -38.10
N PRO A 146 4.10 20.07 -37.96
CA PRO A 146 3.06 19.80 -38.94
C PRO A 146 3.54 20.26 -40.32
N ALA A 147 3.51 19.35 -41.30
CA ALA A 147 3.78 19.67 -42.69
C ALA A 147 2.57 20.45 -43.25
N TRP A 148 2.54 21.75 -43.00
CA TRP A 148 1.60 22.63 -43.69
C TRP A 148 2.10 22.80 -45.14
N PRO A 149 1.27 22.54 -46.16
CA PRO A 149 1.63 22.91 -47.52
C PRO A 149 1.80 24.44 -47.60
N ASP A 150 2.89 24.90 -48.21
CA ASP A 150 3.20 26.32 -48.36
C ASP A 150 2.03 27.05 -49.03
N HIS A 151 1.25 27.80 -48.24
CA HIS A 151 0.29 28.73 -48.77
C HIS A 151 1.05 29.91 -49.38
N HIS A 152 1.21 29.89 -50.70
CA HIS A 152 1.71 31.04 -51.44
C HIS A 152 0.74 32.21 -51.17
N ALA A 153 1.22 33.23 -50.45
CA ALA A 153 0.43 34.42 -50.16
C ALA A 153 0.05 35.12 -51.48
N PRO A 154 -1.24 35.41 -51.74
CA PRO A 154 -1.59 36.25 -52.87
C PRO A 154 -1.17 37.69 -52.55
N THR A 155 -0.37 38.27 -53.43
CA THR A 155 0.05 39.66 -53.40
C THR A 155 -1.17 40.55 -53.65
N GLY A 156 -1.56 41.36 -52.67
CA GLY A 156 -2.73 42.23 -52.78
C GLY A 156 -2.66 43.39 -51.79
N THR A 157 -2.62 44.59 -52.35
CA THR A 157 -2.42 45.90 -51.74
C THR A 157 -3.59 46.43 -50.89
N ALA A 158 -3.21 47.14 -49.81
CA ALA A 158 -3.90 48.22 -49.10
C ALA A 158 -5.26 47.93 -48.42
N ASP A 159 -5.36 48.25 -47.12
CA ASP A 159 -6.07 49.44 -46.62
C ASP A 159 -6.64 49.27 -45.18
N ARG A 160 -6.44 50.32 -44.36
CA ARG A 160 -7.13 50.76 -43.12
C ARG A 160 -7.11 49.93 -41.81
N SER A 161 -6.57 50.61 -40.78
CA SER A 161 -6.80 50.51 -39.31
C SER A 161 -8.27 50.82 -38.92
N PRO A 162 -8.75 50.81 -37.63
CA PRO A 162 -8.09 50.54 -36.33
C PRO A 162 -8.93 49.76 -35.25
N ALA A 163 -8.30 49.51 -34.08
CA ALA A 163 -8.83 49.49 -32.69
C ALA A 163 -9.73 48.33 -32.16
N GLY A 164 -9.32 47.76 -31.02
CA GLY A 164 -10.15 46.98 -30.08
C GLY A 164 -9.44 46.78 -28.71
N PRO A 165 -10.12 46.80 -27.56
CA PRO A 165 -9.58 47.37 -26.31
C PRO A 165 -9.10 46.37 -25.24
N ASP A 166 -8.40 46.96 -24.25
CA ASP A 166 -7.77 46.40 -23.05
C ASP A 166 -8.67 45.55 -22.13
N HIS A 167 -8.12 44.44 -21.64
CA HIS A 167 -8.69 43.65 -20.54
C HIS A 167 -8.21 44.20 -19.18
N ARG A 168 -9.07 44.98 -18.51
CA ARG A 168 -8.87 45.39 -17.11
C ARG A 168 -10.17 45.24 -16.29
N ALA A 169 -10.00 44.72 -15.07
CA ALA A 169 -10.99 44.52 -13.99
C ALA A 169 -11.94 43.30 -14.18
N ALA A 170 -12.26 42.50 -13.17
CA ALA A 170 -12.36 42.81 -11.74
C ALA A 170 -12.08 41.57 -10.86
N ASN A 171 -11.36 41.80 -9.76
CA ASN A 171 -11.35 40.92 -8.59
C ASN A 171 -12.66 41.13 -7.82
N ALA A 172 -13.35 40.04 -7.46
CA ALA A 172 -14.45 40.04 -6.50
C ALA A 172 -14.01 39.31 -5.22
N GLU A 173 -14.21 39.96 -4.06
CA GLU A 173 -13.93 39.47 -2.71
C GLU A 173 -14.77 38.23 -2.32
N PRO A 174 -14.32 37.41 -1.35
CA PRO A 174 -14.97 36.17 -0.96
C PRO A 174 -16.13 36.39 0.02
N ALA A 175 -17.24 35.68 -0.21
CA ALA A 175 -18.35 35.56 0.72
C ALA A 175 -17.98 34.73 1.97
N GLY A 176 -18.50 35.14 3.13
CA GLY A 176 -18.18 34.60 4.46
C GLY A 176 -18.62 33.16 4.74
N PRO A 177 -18.28 32.62 5.94
CA PRO A 177 -18.39 31.19 6.23
C PRO A 177 -19.84 30.75 6.46
N GLU A 178 -20.32 29.83 5.62
CA GLU A 178 -21.56 29.09 5.86
C GLU A 178 -21.38 28.14 7.05
N SER A 179 -22.35 28.20 7.96
CA SER A 179 -22.44 27.36 9.15
C SER A 179 -22.89 25.96 8.76
N VAL A 180 -21.98 24.98 8.83
CA VAL A 180 -22.29 23.57 8.57
C VAL A 180 -22.89 22.94 9.84
N GLU A 181 -24.14 22.52 9.72
CA GLU A 181 -24.90 21.77 10.72
C GLU A 181 -24.31 20.35 10.89
N PRO A 182 -24.18 19.80 12.12
CA PRO A 182 -23.52 18.51 12.31
C PRO A 182 -24.39 17.34 11.82
N ALA A 183 -23.82 16.52 10.94
CA ALA A 183 -24.43 15.31 10.41
C ALA A 183 -24.77 14.30 11.53
N ALA A 184 -26.01 13.79 11.50
CA ALA A 184 -26.52 12.79 12.42
C ALA A 184 -25.70 11.48 12.39
N ALA A 185 -25.48 10.89 13.57
CA ALA A 185 -24.75 9.65 13.75
C ALA A 185 -25.43 8.44 13.06
N PRO A 186 -24.66 7.49 12.49
CA PRO A 186 -25.23 6.31 11.84
C PRO A 186 -25.84 5.33 12.85
N ALA A 187 -27.00 4.76 12.48
CA ALA A 187 -27.74 3.77 13.27
C ALA A 187 -26.99 2.43 13.42
N PRO A 188 -27.15 1.70 14.53
CA PRO A 188 -26.42 0.45 14.78
C PRO A 188 -26.93 -0.69 13.88
N LEU A 189 -25.97 -1.43 13.30
CA LEU A 189 -26.19 -2.58 12.43
C LEU A 189 -26.89 -3.73 13.19
N ALA A 190 -28.06 -4.17 12.70
CA ALA A 190 -28.84 -5.25 13.28
C ALA A 190 -28.04 -6.56 13.34
N ARG A 191 -28.00 -7.18 14.53
CA ARG A 191 -27.38 -8.48 14.77
C ARG A 191 -28.10 -9.56 13.96
N ARG A 192 -27.40 -10.19 13.00
CA ARG A 192 -27.90 -11.37 12.29
C ARG A 192 -27.91 -12.58 13.24
N THR A 193 -29.10 -13.10 13.51
CA THR A 193 -29.34 -14.35 14.25
C THR A 193 -28.79 -15.55 13.47
N PRO A 194 -28.06 -16.49 14.09
CA PRO A 194 -27.69 -17.73 13.41
C PRO A 194 -28.92 -18.66 13.27
N MET A 195 -29.14 -19.14 12.05
CA MET A 195 -30.20 -20.12 11.74
C MET A 195 -29.89 -21.46 12.44
N ALA A 196 -30.86 -21.93 13.23
CA ALA A 196 -30.86 -23.24 13.85
C ALA A 196 -30.93 -24.35 12.80
N ALA A 197 -29.90 -25.20 12.72
CA ALA A 197 -29.99 -26.51 12.11
C ALA A 197 -30.17 -27.56 13.23
N LEU A 198 -31.43 -27.85 13.57
CA LEU A 198 -31.78 -28.94 14.48
C LEU A 198 -33.07 -29.61 13.99
N ARG A 199 -32.93 -30.82 13.43
CA ARG A 199 -33.86 -31.97 13.30
C ARG A 199 -33.60 -32.67 11.96
N GLY A 200 -33.48 -33.99 11.85
CA GLY A 200 -33.83 -35.02 12.81
C GLY A 200 -33.09 -36.33 12.59
N ILE A 201 -32.69 -36.93 13.70
CA ILE A 201 -32.44 -38.35 13.85
C ILE A 201 -33.76 -38.96 14.36
N ARG A 202 -34.43 -39.77 13.52
CA ARG A 202 -35.11 -41.02 13.91
C ARG A 202 -35.92 -41.59 12.74
N GLY A 203 -35.64 -42.84 12.41
CA GLY A 203 -36.41 -43.68 11.50
C GLY A 203 -35.84 -45.09 11.43
N ARG A 204 -35.94 -45.83 12.53
CA ARG A 204 -35.61 -47.25 12.64
C ARG A 204 -36.93 -48.03 12.48
N GLY A 205 -37.02 -48.95 11.51
CA GLY A 205 -37.88 -50.13 11.58
C GLY A 205 -38.85 -50.40 10.40
N ALA A 206 -38.76 -51.64 9.91
CA ALA A 206 -39.79 -52.48 9.25
C ALA A 206 -39.76 -52.57 7.71
N ARG A 207 -38.99 -53.54 7.17
CA ARG A 207 -39.46 -54.87 6.73
C ARG A 207 -38.29 -55.69 6.21
#